data_AF-A0A916SH11-F1
#
_entry.id   AF-A0A916SH11-F1
#
_cell.length_a   1.000
_cell.length_b   1.000
_cell.length_c   1.000
_cell.angle_alpha   90.00
_cell.angle_beta   90.00
_cell.angle_gamma   90.00
#
_symmetry.space_group_name_H-M   'P 1'
#
loop_
_entity.id
_entity.type
_entity.pdbx_description
1 polymer ?
#
loop_
_entity_poly.entity_id
_entity_poly.type
_entity_poly.pdbx_seq_one_letter_code
_entity_poly.pdbx_strand_id
1 'polypeptide(L)' 'MKYGSFIDPPSPFSPLEEWEAFAADLRSVGTKDPDVKRELDRAEKMIAEMKAQRAS' A
#
# COMPACT_ATOMS: atom_id res chain seq x y z
N MET A 1 -17.36 -14.55 6.15
CA MET A 1 -17.40 -13.41 5.20
C MET A 1 -16.14 -13.48 4.36
N LYS A 2 -16.26 -13.66 3.03
CA LYS A 2 -15.11 -13.55 2.13
C LYS A 2 -14.83 -12.07 1.96
N TYR A 3 -13.79 -11.53 2.58
CA TYR A 3 -13.27 -10.21 2.23
C TYR A 3 -12.61 -10.36 0.85
N GLY A 4 -13.43 -10.22 -0.19
CA GLY A 4 -12.99 -10.34 -1.57
C GLY A 4 -11.98 -9.23 -1.89
N SER A 5 -10.88 -9.64 -2.50
CA SER A 5 -10.03 -8.97 -3.49
C SER A 5 -10.45 -7.58 -4.02
N PHE A 6 -10.70 -6.58 -3.19
CA PHE A 6 -11.06 -5.25 -3.71
C PHE A 6 -9.86 -4.36 -3.96
N ILE A 7 -8.74 -4.59 -3.28
CA ILE A 7 -7.53 -3.78 -3.46
C ILE A 7 -6.36 -4.73 -3.66
N ASP A 8 -6.04 -5.01 -4.91
CA ASP A 8 -4.82 -5.73 -5.25
C ASP A 8 -3.62 -4.79 -5.04
N PRO A 9 -2.52 -5.28 -4.46
CA PRO A 9 -1.33 -4.48 -4.33
C PRO A 9 -0.76 -4.12 -5.71
N PRO A 10 -0.16 -2.93 -5.87
CA PRO A 10 0.56 -2.58 -7.08
C PRO A 10 1.71 -3.55 -7.37
N SER A 11 2.20 -3.51 -8.61
CA SER A 11 3.43 -4.21 -8.97
C SER A 11 4.61 -3.66 -8.14
N PRO A 12 5.60 -4.48 -7.74
CA PRO A 12 6.84 -3.98 -7.14
C PRO A 12 7.57 -2.92 -7.97
N PHE A 13 7.32 -2.91 -9.28
CA PHE A 13 7.89 -1.96 -10.24
C PHE A 13 6.92 -0.84 -10.63
N SER A 14 5.71 -0.83 -10.06
CA SER A 14 4.77 0.27 -10.25
C SER A 14 5.37 1.59 -9.78
N PRO A 15 4.98 2.72 -10.40
CA PRO A 15 5.41 4.04 -9.98
C PRO A 15 4.99 4.37 -8.55
N LEU A 16 5.70 5.30 -7.92
CA LEU A 16 5.49 5.71 -6.53
C LEU A 16 4.04 6.17 -6.29
N GLU A 17 3.49 6.88 -7.27
CA GLU A 17 2.16 7.45 -7.24
C GLU A 17 1.07 6.36 -7.11
N GLU A 18 1.28 5.18 -7.69
CA GLU A 18 0.37 4.03 -7.54
C GLU A 18 0.46 3.41 -6.13
N TRP A 19 1.66 3.34 -5.56
CA TRP A 19 1.85 2.89 -4.19
C TRP A 19 1.19 3.84 -3.18
N GLU A 20 1.28 5.14 -3.40
CA GLU A 20 0.63 6.15 -2.56
C GLU A 20 -0.91 6.07 -2.66
N ALA A 21 -1.45 5.86 -3.86
CA ALA A 21 -2.88 5.64 -4.07
C ALA A 21 -3.36 4.38 -3.33
N PHE A 22 -2.64 3.27 -3.48
CA PHE A 22 -2.95 2.01 -2.79
C PHE A 22 -2.96 2.17 -1.26
N ALA A 23 -1.96 2.87 -0.69
CA ALA A 23 -1.94 3.14 0.75
C ALA A 23 -3.12 4.03 1.19
N ALA A 24 -3.55 5.00 0.36
CA ALA A 24 -4.72 5.82 0.65
C ALA A 24 -6.01 4.98 0.65
N ASP A 25 -6.16 4.06 -0.30
CA ASP A 25 -7.32 3.16 -0.39
C ASP A 25 -7.39 2.23 0.83
N LEU A 26 -6.26 1.64 1.26
CA LEU A 26 -6.21 0.81 2.46
C LEU A 26 -6.59 1.58 3.74
N ARG A 27 -6.16 2.85 3.86
CA ARG A 27 -6.57 3.72 4.98
C ARG A 27 -8.07 4.01 4.96
N SER A 28 -8.68 4.13 3.78
CA SER A 28 -10.11 4.37 3.63
C SER A 28 -10.98 3.17 4.05
N VAL A 29 -10.48 1.95 3.82
CA VAL A 29 -11.14 0.70 4.25
C VAL A 29 -11.09 0.54 5.77
N GLY A 30 -10.02 1.03 6.40
CA GLY A 30 -9.86 1.08 7.84
C GLY A 30 -8.93 -0.02 8.37
N THR A 31 -8.02 0.38 9.26
CA THR A 31 -6.91 -0.45 9.78
C THR A 31 -7.29 -1.36 10.94
N LYS A 32 -8.60 -1.50 11.24
CA LYS A 32 -9.09 -2.41 12.29
C LYS A 32 -8.98 -3.88 11.85
N ASP A 33 -8.92 -4.12 10.55
CA ASP A 33 -8.62 -5.43 9.99
C ASP A 33 -7.08 -5.65 9.98
N PRO A 34 -6.57 -6.71 10.62
CA PRO A 34 -5.14 -6.97 10.70
C PRO A 34 -4.50 -7.28 9.34
N ASP A 35 -5.24 -7.83 8.37
CA ASP A 35 -4.71 -8.05 7.01
C ASP A 35 -4.58 -6.73 6.26
N VAL A 36 -5.57 -5.83 6.35
CA VAL A 36 -5.49 -4.47 5.78
C VAL A 36 -4.34 -3.69 6.40
N LYS A 37 -4.15 -3.81 7.72
CA LYS A 37 -3.01 -3.20 8.41
C LYS A 37 -1.67 -3.73 7.90
N ARG A 38 -1.53 -5.05 7.70
CA ARG A 38 -0.30 -5.65 7.17
C ARG A 38 0.03 -5.13 5.78
N GLU A 39 -0.97 -5.05 4.89
CA GLU A 39 -0.75 -4.51 3.54
C GLU A 39 -0.44 -3.01 3.55
N LEU A 40 -1.02 -2.24 4.48
CA LEU A 40 -0.71 -0.82 4.63
C LEU A 40 0.73 -0.62 5.10
N ASP A 41 1.16 -1.35 6.12
CA ASP A 41 2.54 -1.29 6.64
C ASP A 41 3.55 -1.67 5.53
N ARG A 42 3.21 -2.62 4.66
CA ARG A 42 4.00 -2.99 3.49
C ARG A 42 4.07 -1.88 2.44
N ALA A 43 2.93 -1.26 2.10
CA ALA A 43 2.85 -0.17 1.15
C ALA A 43 3.67 1.05 1.62
N GLU A 44 3.56 1.41 2.89
CA GLU A 44 4.30 2.52 3.49
C GLU A 44 5.82 2.29 3.45
N LYS A 45 6.27 1.04 3.68
CA LYS A 45 7.67 0.68 3.54
C LYS A 45 8.19 0.86 2.11
N MET A 46 7.45 0.36 1.12
CA MET A 46 7.82 0.53 -0.31
C MET A 46 7.89 2.01 -0.70
N ILE A 47 6.90 2.81 -0.29
CA ILE A 47 6.88 4.26 -0.52
C ILE A 47 8.14 4.92 0.07
N ALA A 48 8.51 4.58 1.30
CA ALA A 48 9.69 5.13 1.96
C ALA A 48 10.99 4.77 1.20
N GLU A 49 11.13 3.51 0.78
CA GLU A 49 12.29 3.05 0.00
C GLU A 49 12.38 3.74 -1.37
N MET A 50 11.26 3.93 -2.08
CA MET A 50 11.22 4.63 -3.36
C MET A 50 11.52 6.12 -3.23
N LYS A 51 11.02 6.77 -2.17
CA LYS A 51 11.33 8.18 -1.87
C LYS A 51 12.81 8.37 -1.52
N ALA A 52 13.40 7.46 -0.77
CA ALA A 52 14.82 7.48 -0.45
C ALA A 52 15.70 7.35 -1.71
N GLN A 53 15.33 6.45 -2.64
CA GLN A 53 16.03 6.29 -3.93
C GLN A 53 15.92 7.50 -4.85
N ARG A 54 14.78 8.22 -4.83
CA ARG A 54 14.62 9.47 -5.61
C ARG A 54 15.43 10.64 -5.04
N ALA A 55 15.80 10.60 -3.76
CA ALA A 55 16.52 11.66 -3.07
C ALA A 55 18.05 11.49 -3.10
N SER A 56 18.55 10.33 -3.55
CA SER A 56 19.97 10.02 -3.77
C SER A 56 20.39 10.26 -5.20
#